data_AF-A0A2N0WMB8-F1
#
_entry.id   AF-A0A2N0WMB8-F1
#
_cell.length_a   1.000
_cell.length_b   1.000
_cell.length_c   1.000
_cell.angle_alpha   90.00
_cell.angle_beta   90.00
_cell.angle_gamma   90.00
#
_symmetry.space_group_name_H-M   'P 1'
#
loop_
_entity.id
_entity.type
_entity.pdbx_description
1 polymer ?
#
loop_
_entity_poly.entity_id
_entity_poly.type
_entity_poly.pdbx_seq_one_letter_code
_entity_poly.pdbx_strand_id
1 'polypeptide(L)'
;MSRKSCIAIIIVCVMVSDDGQGIDPKDYQTVFIPFTRLDKSRSRKTGGLGVGLAITKGACKKIKAEISISQSHLGGARFDLRIPL
;
A
#
# COMPACT_ATOMS: atom_id res chain seq x y z
N MET A 1 -13.32 -32.31 -28.82
CA MET A 1 -12.29 -32.43 -27.76
C MET A 1 -11.76 -31.02 -27.47
N SER A 2 -12.29 -30.36 -26.44
CA SER A 2 -12.04 -28.94 -26.15
C SER A 2 -10.69 -28.76 -25.44
N ARG A 3 -9.75 -28.07 -26.08
CA ARG A 3 -8.47 -27.69 -25.44
C ARG A 3 -8.77 -26.60 -24.42
N LYS A 4 -8.78 -26.94 -23.12
CA LYS A 4 -8.73 -25.94 -22.05
C LYS A 4 -7.34 -25.30 -22.11
N SER A 5 -7.27 -24.08 -22.65
CA SER A 5 -6.04 -23.28 -22.62
C SER A 5 -5.77 -22.88 -21.17
N CYS A 6 -4.66 -23.33 -20.60
CA CYS A 6 -4.23 -22.94 -19.26
C CYS A 6 -3.44 -21.63 -19.40
N ILE A 7 -3.97 -20.52 -18.90
CA ILE A 7 -3.27 -19.24 -18.87
C ILE A 7 -2.49 -19.19 -17.56
N ALA A 8 -1.16 -19.16 -17.64
CA ALA A 8 -0.31 -18.90 -16.48
C ALA A 8 -0.38 -17.39 -16.18
N ILE A 9 -0.78 -17.03 -14.96
CA ILE A 9 -0.75 -15.64 -14.47
C ILE A 9 0.49 -15.50 -13.59
N ILE A 10 1.39 -14.60 -13.97
CA ILE A 10 2.59 -14.29 -13.18
C ILE A 10 2.31 -13.03 -12.37
N ILE A 11 2.62 -13.08 -11.08
CA ILE A 11 2.46 -11.94 -10.16
C ILE A 11 3.78 -11.71 -9.43
N VAL A 12 4.24 -10.47 -9.41
CA VAL A 12 5.36 -10.02 -8.57
C VAL A 12 4.80 -9.40 -7.29
N CYS A 13 5.28 -9.88 -6.14
CA CYS A 13 4.89 -9.35 -4.84
C CYS A 13 6.04 -8.55 -4.22
N VAL A 14 5.77 -7.33 -3.76
CA VAL A 14 6.70 -6.48 -3.00
C VAL A 14 6.08 -6.18 -1.64
N MET A 15 6.85 -6.41 -0.57
CA MET A 15 6.38 -6.25 0.80
C MET A 15 7.31 -5.29 1.54
N VAL A 16 6.75 -4.27 2.16
CA VAL A 16 7.50 -3.29 2.97
C VAL A 16 6.90 -3.28 4.37
N SER A 17 7.72 -3.58 5.38
CA SER A 17 7.33 -3.63 6.78
C SER A 17 8.15 -2.60 7.56
N ASP A 18 7.49 -1.82 8.42
CA ASP A 18 8.15 -0.91 9.36
C ASP A 18 7.86 -1.30 10.83
N ASP A 19 8.59 -0.67 11.75
CA ASP A 19 8.55 -0.85 13.20
C ASP A 19 7.98 0.37 13.96
N GLY A 20 7.28 1.26 13.25
CA GLY A 20 6.66 2.46 13.83
C GLY A 20 5.36 2.19 14.60
N GLN A 21 4.54 3.23 14.78
CA GLN A 21 3.27 3.14 15.53
C GLN A 21 2.16 2.34 14.83
N GLY A 22 2.38 1.94 13.57
CA GLY A 22 1.39 1.30 12.74
C GLY A 22 0.27 2.24 12.29
N ILE A 23 -0.79 1.64 11.76
CA ILE A 23 -1.99 2.33 11.28
C ILE A 23 -3.21 1.56 11.82
N ASP A 24 -4.19 2.28 12.36
CA ASP A 24 -5.46 1.68 12.79
C ASP A 24 -6.19 1.11 11.54
N PRO A 25 -6.70 -0.14 11.57
CA PRO A 25 -7.41 -0.74 10.44
C PRO A 25 -8.52 0.12 9.84
N LYS A 26 -9.21 0.94 10.66
CA LYS A 26 -10.25 1.86 10.18
C LYS A 26 -9.72 2.93 9.22
N ASP A 27 -8.43 3.24 9.31
CA ASP A 27 -7.78 4.30 8.55
C ASP A 27 -7.07 3.79 7.29
N TYR A 28 -7.03 2.47 7.04
CA TYR A 28 -6.31 1.88 5.89
C TYR A 28 -6.74 2.42 4.53
N GLN A 29 -8.02 2.77 4.35
CA GLN A 29 -8.46 3.39 3.11
C GLN A 29 -8.15 4.89 3.08
N THR A 30 -8.31 5.56 4.22
CA THR A 30 -8.16 7.01 4.39
C THR A 30 -6.73 7.46 4.14
N VAL A 31 -5.71 6.68 4.54
CA VAL A 31 -4.28 7.03 4.32
C VAL A 31 -3.87 7.17 2.85
N PHE A 32 -4.67 6.65 1.92
CA PHE A 32 -4.45 6.83 0.49
C PHE A 32 -5.10 8.10 -0.08
N ILE A 33 -5.87 8.85 0.70
CA ILE A 33 -6.46 10.11 0.27
C ILE A 33 -5.37 11.20 0.32
N PRO A 34 -5.19 12.01 -0.74
CA PRO A 34 -4.20 13.08 -0.75
C PRO A 34 -4.30 14.00 0.46
N PHE A 35 -3.16 14.44 0.99
CA PHE A 35 -3.04 15.35 2.13
C PHE A 35 -3.49 14.75 3.48
N THR A 36 -3.85 13.46 3.51
CA THR A 36 -4.22 12.78 4.76
C THR A 36 -3.00 12.57 5.65
N ARG A 37 -3.17 12.90 6.93
CA ARG A 37 -2.20 12.67 7.99
C ARG A 37 -2.94 12.14 9.22
N LEU A 38 -2.59 10.94 9.67
CA LEU A 38 -3.20 10.33 10.86
C LEU A 38 -2.70 10.95 12.16
N ASP A 39 -1.48 11.49 12.14
CA ASP A 39 -0.85 12.08 13.32
C ASP A 39 -0.78 13.60 13.22
N LYS A 40 -1.38 14.28 14.21
CA LYS A 40 -1.26 15.74 14.39
C LYS A 40 0.07 16.14 15.05
N SER A 41 0.78 15.20 15.70
CA SER A 41 1.95 15.47 16.55
C SER A 41 3.30 15.51 15.82
N ARG A 42 3.39 14.97 14.59
CA ARG A 42 4.61 15.14 13.76
C ARG A 42 4.70 16.57 13.25
N SER A 43 5.53 17.36 13.93
CA SER A 43 5.94 18.72 13.55
C SER A 43 6.04 18.93 12.03
N ARG A 44 5.55 20.08 11.56
CA ARG A 44 5.70 20.57 10.17
C ARG A 44 7.15 20.48 9.64
N LYS A 45 8.16 20.34 10.50
CA LYS A 45 9.57 20.19 10.12
C LYS A 45 9.96 18.81 9.56
N THR A 46 9.26 17.73 9.89
CA THR A 46 9.67 16.36 9.50
C THR A 46 8.59 15.56 8.76
N GLY A 47 7.32 15.99 8.84
CA GLY A 47 6.22 15.30 8.15
C GLY A 47 5.98 15.89 6.77
N GLY A 48 6.20 15.10 5.71
CA GLY A 48 5.87 15.45 4.33
C GLY A 48 4.39 15.82 4.11
N LEU A 49 4.04 16.23 2.89
CA LEU A 49 2.71 16.78 2.55
C LEU A 49 1.55 15.76 2.62
N GLY A 50 1.78 14.50 2.96
CA GLY A 50 0.74 13.46 2.96
C GLY A 50 0.30 13.03 1.55
N VAL A 51 1.17 13.15 0.55
CA VAL A 51 0.87 12.84 -0.85
C VAL A 51 1.43 11.50 -1.33
N GLY A 52 2.38 10.91 -0.60
CA GLY A 52 3.12 9.72 -1.04
C GLY A 52 2.21 8.53 -1.34
N LEU A 53 1.39 8.10 -0.38
CA LEU A 53 0.50 6.95 -0.55
C LEU A 53 -0.59 7.20 -1.62
N ALA A 54 -1.07 8.43 -1.75
CA ALA A 54 -2.01 8.78 -2.81
C ALA A 54 -1.39 8.60 -4.21
N ILE A 55 -0.14 9.03 -4.38
CA ILE A 55 0.65 8.80 -5.61
C ILE A 55 0.84 7.30 -5.82
N THR A 56 1.23 6.55 -4.78
CA THR A 56 1.40 5.10 -4.85
C THR A 56 0.13 4.40 -5.32
N LYS A 57 -1.04 4.70 -4.75
CA LYS A 57 -2.34 4.13 -5.17
C LYS A 57 -2.66 4.48 -6.63
N GLY A 58 -2.38 5.71 -7.04
CA GLY A 58 -2.52 6.14 -8.44
C GLY A 58 -1.61 5.36 -9.39
N ALA A 59 -0.35 5.15 -9.02
CA ALA A 59 0.61 4.36 -9.79
C ALA A 59 0.17 2.89 -9.89
N CYS A 60 -0.24 2.28 -8.78
CA CYS A 60 -0.75 0.90 -8.75
C CYS A 60 -1.93 0.73 -9.72
N LYS A 61 -2.89 1.66 -9.69
CA LYS A 61 -4.05 1.64 -10.60
C LYS A 61 -3.63 1.70 -12.07
N LYS A 62 -2.62 2.51 -12.42
CA LYS A 62 -2.12 2.61 -13.81
C LYS A 62 -1.53 1.30 -14.33
N ILE A 63 -0.84 0.55 -13.46
CA ILE A 63 -0.21 -0.73 -13.81
C ILE A 63 -1.07 -1.95 -13.44
N LYS A 64 -2.34 -1.75 -13.09
CA LYS A 64 -3.27 -2.80 -12.61
C LYS A 64 -2.73 -3.60 -11.42
N ALA A 65 -1.87 -2.99 -10.62
CA ALA A 65 -1.39 -3.58 -9.38
C ALA A 65 -2.35 -3.30 -8.23
N GLU A 66 -2.32 -4.18 -7.23
CA GLU A 66 -3.07 -4.06 -5.99
C GLU A 66 -2.13 -3.68 -4.85
N ILE A 67 -2.53 -2.71 -4.03
CA ILE A 67 -1.83 -2.37 -2.79
C ILE A 67 -2.75 -2.57 -1.60
N SER A 68 -2.26 -3.21 -0.55
CA SER A 68 -2.97 -3.45 0.70
C SER A 68 -2.11 -3.11 1.90
N ILE A 69 -2.76 -2.88 3.04
CA ILE A 69 -2.11 -2.56 4.31
C ILE A 69 -2.49 -3.63 5.32
N SER A 70 -1.52 -4.05 6.12
CA SER A 70 -1.70 -4.93 7.27
C SER A 70 -0.79 -4.49 8.42
N GLN A 71 -0.92 -5.13 9.57
CA GLN A 71 -0.01 -4.93 10.68
C GLN A 71 1.34 -5.63 10.39
N SER A 72 2.43 -4.92 10.64
CA SER A 72 3.79 -5.47 10.52
C SER A 72 4.13 -6.35 11.71
N HIS A 73 4.84 -7.45 11.45
CA HIS A 73 5.42 -8.28 12.51
C HIS A 73 6.52 -7.54 13.31
N LEU A 74 7.01 -6.40 12.81
CA LEU A 74 7.96 -5.54 13.51
C LEU A 74 7.29 -4.51 14.43
N GLY A 75 5.94 -4.46 14.45
CA GLY A 75 5.17 -3.54 15.30
C GLY A 75 4.53 -2.36 14.56
N GLY A 76 5.03 -2.00 13.37
CA GLY A 76 4.50 -0.90 12.56
C GLY A 76 3.47 -1.31 11.50
N ALA A 77 3.51 -0.66 10.34
CA ALA A 77 2.64 -0.98 9.22
C ALA A 77 3.36 -1.86 8.19
N ARG A 78 2.58 -2.68 7.48
CA ARG A 78 3.05 -3.47 6.34
C ARG A 78 2.25 -3.11 5.11
N PHE A 79 2.95 -2.85 4.01
CA PHE A 79 2.37 -2.58 2.71
C PHE A 79 2.71 -3.73 1.76
N ASP A 80 1.69 -4.33 1.19
CA ASP A 80 1.81 -5.43 0.24
C ASP A 80 1.35 -4.96 -1.14
N LEU A 81 2.25 -4.98 -2.11
CA LEU A 81 2.01 -4.64 -3.51
C LEU A 81 2.04 -5.91 -4.37
N ARG A 82 1.00 -6.15 -5.15
CA ARG A 82 0.88 -7.27 -6.11
C ARG A 82 0.78 -6.73 -7.52
N ILE A 83 1.77 -7.03 -8.35
CA ILE A 83 1.89 -6.51 -9.72
C ILE A 83 1.70 -7.66 -10.69
N PRO A 84 0.66 -7.64 -11.55
CA PRO A 84 0.53 -8.60 -12.63
C PRO A 84 1.59 -8.34 -13.72
N LEU A 85 2.19 -9.42 -14.26
CA LEU A 85 3.10 -9.38 -15.41
C LEU A 85 2.44 -9.90 -16.68
#